data_AF-A0A536YGL4-F1
#
_entry.id   AF-A0A536YGL4-F1
#
_cell.length_a   1.000
_cell.length_b   1.000
_cell.length_c   1.000
_cell.angle_alpha   90.00
_cell.angle_beta   90.00
_cell.angle_gamma   90.00
#
_symmetry.space_group_name_H-M   'P 1'
#
loop_
_entity.id
_entity.type
_entity.pdbx_description
1 polymer ?
#
loop_
_entity_poly.entity_id
_entity_poly.type
_entity_poly.pdbx_seq_one_letter_code
_entity_poly.pdbx_strand_id
1 'polypeptide(L)' 'MKKMHSRELGLVLAKQLLGVEDLHYGLWDADLELRLGNLATAQQRYNDMLIAQLPRPEREVRVLDIGCGTGQLLR' A
#
# COMPACT_ATOMS: atom_id res chain seq x y z
N MET A 1 -27.10 9.54 8.56
CA MET A 1 -26.26 8.88 7.55
C MET A 1 -24.93 9.62 7.46
N LYS A 2 -23.81 8.96 7.74
CA LYS A 2 -22.48 9.57 7.61
C LYS A 2 -22.20 9.78 6.11
N LYS A 3 -21.90 11.00 5.68
CA LYS A 3 -21.50 11.26 4.28
C LYS A 3 -20.14 10.60 4.05
N MET A 4 -20.07 9.70 3.07
CA MET A 4 -18.83 9.07 2.66
C MET A 4 -18.07 10.01 1.73
N HIS A 5 -16.78 10.21 1.98
CA HIS A 5 -15.95 11.04 1.12
C HIS A 5 -15.57 10.30 -0.16
N SER A 6 -15.29 11.03 -1.25
CA SER A 6 -14.93 10.44 -2.55
C SER A 6 -13.70 9.52 -2.49
N ARG A 7 -12.75 9.80 -1.59
CA ARG A 7 -11.57 8.96 -1.34
C ARG A 7 -11.93 7.62 -0.70
N GLU A 8 -12.84 7.63 0.27
CA GLU A 8 -13.32 6.43 0.94
C GLU A 8 -14.09 5.55 -0.06
N LEU A 9 -14.93 6.17 -0.89
CA LEU A 9 -15.62 5.46 -1.97
C LEU A 9 -14.63 4.86 -2.98
N GLY A 10 -13.62 5.63 -3.40
CA GLY A 10 -12.59 5.16 -4.31
C GLY A 10 -11.82 3.96 -3.77
N LEU A 11 -11.46 3.98 -2.49
CA LEU A 11 -10.80 2.86 -1.82
C LEU A 11 -11.70 1.62 -1.77
N VAL A 12 -12.98 1.77 -1.41
CA VAL A 12 -13.94 0.65 -1.38
C VAL A 12 -14.06 0.02 -2.77
N LEU A 13 -14.20 0.82 -3.82
CA LEU A 13 -14.28 0.33 -5.19
C LEU A 13 -12.98 -0.35 -5.64
N ALA A 14 -11.82 0.25 -5.35
CA ALA A 14 -10.54 -0.33 -5.70
C ALA A 14 -10.32 -1.67 -4.98
N LYS A 15 -10.68 -1.77 -3.70
CA LYS A 15 -10.63 -3.02 -2.95
C LYS A 15 -11.52 -4.11 -3.55
N GLN A 16 -12.75 -3.76 -3.91
CA GLN A 16 -13.70 -4.73 -4.49
C GLN A 16 -13.34 -5.17 -5.91
N LEU A 17 -12.80 -4.27 -6.73
CA LEU A 17 -12.53 -4.55 -8.14
C LEU A 17 -11.10 -5.04 -8.42
N LEU A 18 -10.13 -4.60 -7.63
CA LEU A 18 -8.70 -4.79 -7.88
C LEU A 18 -7.97 -5.51 -6.75
N GLY A 19 -8.65 -5.79 -5.63
CA GLY A 19 -8.07 -6.50 -4.49
C GLY A 19 -6.98 -5.72 -3.76
N VAL A 20 -6.93 -4.40 -3.92
CA VAL A 20 -5.97 -3.54 -3.22
C VAL A 20 -6.47 -3.19 -1.81
N GLU A 21 -5.55 -3.11 -0.85
CA GLU A 21 -5.85 -2.66 0.51
C GLU A 21 -5.57 -1.16 0.72
N ASP A 22 -4.79 -0.56 -0.17
CA ASP A 22 -4.42 0.85 -0.16
C ASP A 22 -4.56 1.51 -1.53
N LEU A 23 -4.50 2.84 -1.52
CA LEU A 23 -4.47 3.65 -2.73
C LEU A 23 -3.17 4.45 -2.82
N HIS A 24 -2.08 3.78 -3.19
CA HIS A 24 -0.77 4.39 -3.48
C HIS A 24 -0.14 3.79 -4.75
N TYR A 25 1.07 4.24 -5.09
CA TYR A 25 1.82 3.77 -6.25
C TYR A 25 2.22 2.29 -6.14
N GLY A 26 2.29 1.62 -7.29
CA GLY A 26 2.88 0.28 -7.38
C GLY A 26 4.30 0.33 -7.96
N LEU A 27 5.14 -0.62 -7.55
CA LEU A 27 6.46 -0.86 -8.12
C LEU A 27 6.34 -1.92 -9.24
N TRP A 28 6.71 -1.53 -10.46
CA TRP A 28 6.54 -2.32 -11.68
C TRP A 28 7.90 -2.65 -12.31
N ASP A 29 8.49 -3.76 -11.88
CA ASP A 29 9.70 -4.30 -12.48
C ASP A 29 9.40 -5.10 -13.76
N ALA A 30 10.43 -5.42 -14.54
CA ALA A 30 10.30 -6.06 -15.85
C ALA A 30 9.62 -7.44 -15.82
N ASP A 31 9.59 -8.11 -14.67
CA ASP A 31 8.94 -9.40 -14.45
C ASP A 31 7.44 -9.28 -14.10
N LEU A 32 6.91 -8.06 -13.97
CA LEU A 32 5.50 -7.80 -13.65
C LEU A 32 4.80 -7.11 -14.83
N GLU A 33 3.98 -7.88 -15.55
CA GLU A 33 3.16 -7.36 -16.66
C GLU A 33 2.28 -6.19 -16.21
N LEU A 34 2.25 -5.09 -16.97
CA LEU A 34 1.45 -3.91 -16.67
C LEU A 34 -0.03 -4.13 -16.98
N ARG A 35 -0.77 -4.68 -16.01
CA ARG A 35 -2.21 -4.91 -16.09
C ARG A 35 -2.89 -4.69 -14.73
N LEU A 36 -4.16 -4.34 -14.74
CA LEU A 36 -4.94 -4.04 -13.52
C LEU A 36 -4.92 -5.19 -12.50
N GLY A 37 -4.95 -6.43 -12.96
CA GLY A 37 -4.89 -7.62 -12.08
C GLY A 37 -3.60 -7.75 -11.29
N ASN A 38 -2.55 -7.01 -11.64
CA ASN A 38 -1.26 -7.00 -10.94
C ASN A 38 -1.10 -5.78 -10.01
N LEU A 39 -2.11 -4.90 -9.89
CA LEU A 39 -1.99 -3.65 -9.13
C LEU A 39 -1.70 -3.91 -7.63
N ALA A 40 -2.40 -4.86 -7.01
CA ALA A 40 -2.16 -5.24 -5.62
C ALA A 40 -0.73 -5.77 -5.42
N THR A 41 -0.24 -6.60 -6.33
CA THR A 41 1.15 -7.08 -6.32
C THR A 41 2.14 -5.94 -6.45
N ALA A 42 1.91 -5.00 -7.36
CA ALA A 42 2.79 -3.85 -7.54
C ALA A 42 2.82 -2.96 -6.29
N GLN A 43 1.68 -2.71 -5.64
CA GLN A 43 1.62 -1.97 -4.38
C GLN A 43 2.36 -2.70 -3.25
N GLN A 44 2.20 -4.01 -3.13
CA GLN A 44 2.94 -4.79 -2.13
C GLN A 44 4.45 -4.69 -2.35
N ARG A 45 4.93 -4.84 -3.61
CA ARG A 45 6.35 -4.68 -3.94
C ARG A 45 6.89 -3.30 -3.58
N TYR A 46 6.08 -2.26 -3.75
CA TYR A 46 6.45 -0.90 -3.33
C TYR A 46 6.62 -0.79 -1.81
N ASN A 47 5.70 -1.41 -1.05
CA ASN A 47 5.79 -1.47 0.41
C ASN A 47 7.02 -2.25 0.87
N ASP A 48 7.27 -3.43 0.28
CA ASP A 48 8.44 -4.26 0.59
C ASP A 48 9.75 -3.50 0.32
N MET A 49 9.82 -2.78 -0.80
CA MET A 49 10.95 -1.92 -1.13
C MET A 49 11.15 -0.83 -0.07
N LEU A 50 10.11 -0.11 0.36
CA LEU A 50 10.22 0.91 1.40
C LEU A 50 10.68 0.33 2.74
N ILE A 51 10.12 -0.80 3.16
CA ILE A 51 10.50 -1.48 4.40
C ILE A 51 11.96 -1.94 4.34
N ALA A 52 12.41 -2.46 3.19
CA ALA A 52 13.79 -2.89 2.99
C ALA A 52 14.81 -1.75 3.07
N GLN A 53 14.40 -0.50 2.86
CA GLN A 53 15.24 0.69 3.04
C GLN A 53 15.37 1.13 4.51
N LEU A 54 14.55 0.59 5.43
CA LEU A 54 14.68 0.92 6.84
C LEU A 54 15.99 0.36 7.40
N PRO A 55 16.69 1.13 8.26
CA PRO A 55 17.91 0.65 8.90
C PRO A 55 17.60 -0.56 9.77
N ARG A 56 18.50 -1.55 9.77
CA ARG A 56 18.43 -2.68 10.69
C ARG A 56 18.87 -2.22 12.08
N PRO A 57 17.98 -2.16 13.07
CA PRO A 57 18.34 -1.62 14.36
C PRO A 57 19.10 -2.68 15.18
N GLU A 58 20.15 -2.27 15.90
CA GLU A 58 20.91 -3.17 16.80
C GLU A 58 20.13 -3.53 18.09
N ARG A 59 19.04 -2.81 18.35
CA ARG A 59 18.17 -2.95 19.52
C ARG A 59 16.72 -2.72 19.13
N GLU A 60 15.79 -2.98 20.04
CA GLU A 60 14.38 -2.65 19.82
C GLU A 60 14.18 -1.13 19.63
N VAL A 61 13.39 -0.77 18.61
CA VAL A 61 13.05 0.61 18.26
C VAL A 61 11.56 0.74 17.99
N ARG A 62 11.05 1.96 18.05
CA ARG A 62 9.68 2.28 17.64
C ARG A 62 9.72 3.03 16.32
N VAL A 63 8.80 2.69 15.42
CA VAL A 63 8.64 3.33 14.11
C VAL A 63 7.37 4.19 14.14
N LEU A 64 7.45 5.39 13.56
CA LEU A 64 6.31 6.28 13.36
C LEU A 64 5.97 6.35 11.87
N ASP A 65 4.77 5.91 11.51
CA ASP A 65 4.25 6.01 10.15
C ASP A 65 3.45 7.32 9.97
N ILE A 66 4.10 8.32 9.39
CA ILE A 66 3.51 9.65 9.19
C ILE A 66 2.61 9.60 7.95
N GLY A 67 1.30 9.71 8.16
CA GLY A 67 0.34 9.66 7.06
C GLY A 67 0.06 8.24 6.58
N CYS A 68 -0.09 7.31 7.52
CA CYS A 68 -0.24 5.86 7.31
C CYS A 68 -1.40 5.39 6.42
N GLY A 69 -2.24 6.30 5.90
CA GLY A 69 -3.34 5.95 5.01
C GLY A 69 -4.34 5.01 5.68
N THR A 70 -4.49 3.79 5.14
CA THR A 70 -5.34 2.75 5.74
C THR A 70 -4.62 1.91 6.80
N GLY A 71 -3.32 2.15 6.99
CA GLY A 71 -2.49 1.57 8.03
C GLY A 71 -1.86 0.22 7.69
N GLN A 72 -1.82 -0.21 6.42
CA GLN A 72 -1.32 -1.55 6.07
C GLN A 72 0.21 -1.65 6.05
N LEU A 73 0.92 -0.57 5.74
CA LEU A 73 2.37 -0.61 5.50
C LEU A 73 3.16 -1.25 6.66
N LEU A 74 2.80 -0.91 7.90
CA LEU A 74 3.47 -1.41 9.12
C LEU A 74 2.54 -2.26 10.01
N ARG A 75 1.45 -2.80 9.45
CA ARG A 75 0.51 -3.67 10.18
C ARG A 75 1.12 -5.03 10.45
#